data_AF-A0A832GVC9-F1
#
_entry.id   AF-A0A832GVC9-F1
#
_cell.length_a   1.000
_cell.length_b   1.000
_cell.length_c   1.000
_cell.angle_alpha   90.00
_cell.angle_beta   90.00
_cell.angle_gamma   90.00
#
_symmetry.space_group_name_H-M   'P 1'
#
loop_
_entity.id
_entity.type
_entity.pdbx_description
1 polymer ?
#
loop_
_entity_poly.entity_id
_entity_poly.type
_entity_poly.pdbx_seq_one_letter_code
_entity_poly.pdbx_strand_id
1 'polypeptide(L)'
;MKINSPYNDSTMRNLFADLHIMLKKYLSFIGYMSTPNKKEIFLLRESISRKLNKEIIETLEILKSDNTNFENQSFEKFLDFSEIKDIEFRHFYVTQSKFNRKNIELGELLLNDTVFYLFLHMLYKTIMYENDYIVMTNIFSNKPKNSELHKLYEIISKINLYKIFSENDVSLKYINLLLNITNAFINPDDTGYYKIFKSEFEELKNKIPARIDYDLCKLATYYNEYKIIRDADSDSIRDAFYFLKRIIENKLYLHSELRIINHFLFRSVAANGANNGEFEWVQCFISDYSDILKPQYRKDTLNLSYGNLFFAKKDYQSALKFLNDMNTENRVFNAEAKVLILKIHFESGQFESLKYAIDSYYKLFKYEETFGDFFKQSLLKFVFYLKKLYIYKTTLSGKDNLMYIFDKLQKDKNVLNKNWLIEKFDSAIGGT
;
A
#
# COMPACT_ATOMS: atom_id res chain seq x y z
N MET A 1 -7.04 -62.64 -5.98
CA MET A 1 -8.06 -61.95 -6.80
C MET A 1 -7.38 -60.85 -7.60
N LYS A 2 -7.43 -60.93 -8.93
CA LYS A 2 -6.88 -59.92 -9.85
C LYS A 2 -7.78 -58.67 -9.79
N ILE A 3 -7.35 -57.61 -9.11
CA ILE A 3 -7.97 -56.28 -9.25
C ILE A 3 -7.33 -55.64 -10.48
N ASN A 4 -7.83 -56.01 -11.66
CA ASN A 4 -7.49 -55.35 -12.92
C ASN A 4 -8.77 -54.71 -13.48
N SER A 5 -9.48 -53.97 -12.63
CA SER A 5 -10.56 -53.11 -13.11
C SER A 5 -9.93 -51.99 -13.94
N PRO A 6 -10.34 -51.79 -15.21
CA PRO A 6 -9.81 -50.71 -16.02
C PRO A 6 -10.09 -49.37 -15.37
N TYR A 7 -9.11 -48.44 -15.43
CA TYR A 7 -9.25 -47.07 -14.94
C TYR A 7 -10.52 -46.41 -15.50
N ASN A 8 -11.42 -45.96 -14.62
CA ASN A 8 -12.62 -45.24 -15.01
C ASN A 8 -12.42 -43.74 -14.80
N ASP A 9 -12.12 -43.07 -15.90
CA ASP A 9 -11.87 -41.63 -15.93
C ASP A 9 -13.05 -40.80 -15.43
N SER A 10 -14.28 -41.22 -15.71
CA SER A 10 -15.49 -40.55 -15.23
C SER A 10 -15.62 -40.63 -13.71
N THR A 11 -15.41 -41.83 -13.15
CA THR A 11 -15.42 -42.02 -11.69
C THR A 11 -14.32 -41.19 -11.03
N MET A 12 -13.11 -41.18 -11.58
CA MET A 12 -12.00 -40.41 -11.02
C MET A 12 -12.24 -38.90 -11.08
N ARG A 13 -12.78 -38.36 -12.19
CA ARG A 13 -13.19 -36.95 -12.27
C ARG A 13 -14.24 -36.58 -11.24
N ASN A 14 -15.26 -37.42 -11.06
CA ASN A 14 -16.30 -37.18 -10.05
C ASN A 14 -15.73 -37.20 -8.64
N LEU A 15 -14.88 -38.18 -8.31
CA LEU A 15 -14.20 -38.24 -7.02
C LEU A 15 -13.30 -37.01 -6.78
N PHE A 16 -12.56 -36.55 -7.80
CA PHE A 16 -11.77 -35.32 -7.68
C PHE A 16 -12.65 -34.08 -7.49
N ALA A 17 -13.80 -34.00 -8.17
CA ALA A 17 -14.74 -32.90 -7.98
C ALA A 17 -15.32 -32.90 -6.56
N ASP A 18 -15.74 -34.06 -6.05
CA ASP A 18 -16.27 -34.22 -4.69
C ASP A 18 -15.21 -33.89 -3.64
N LEU A 19 -13.98 -34.40 -3.82
CA LEU A 19 -12.86 -34.08 -2.94
C LEU A 19 -12.54 -32.59 -2.96
N HIS A 20 -12.58 -31.95 -4.13
CA HIS A 20 -12.35 -30.52 -4.25
C HIS A 20 -13.43 -29.69 -3.53
N ILE A 21 -14.70 -30.12 -3.57
CA ILE A 21 -15.78 -29.51 -2.79
C ILE A 21 -15.54 -29.67 -1.29
N MET A 22 -15.17 -30.87 -0.83
CA MET A 22 -14.86 -31.13 0.57
C MET A 22 -13.66 -30.32 1.05
N LEU A 23 -12.60 -30.24 0.23
CA LEU A 23 -11.41 -29.43 0.51
C LEU A 23 -11.77 -27.96 0.68
N LYS A 24 -12.61 -27.40 -0.20
CA LYS A 24 -13.11 -26.02 -0.06
C LYS A 24 -13.84 -25.79 1.25
N LYS A 25 -14.76 -26.69 1.63
CA LYS A 25 -15.47 -26.61 2.92
C LYS A 25 -14.51 -26.69 4.11
N TYR A 26 -13.54 -27.60 4.05
CA TYR A 26 -12.53 -27.75 5.09
C TYR A 26 -11.64 -26.51 5.22
N LEU A 27 -11.16 -25.95 4.12
CA LEU A 27 -10.38 -24.71 4.13
C LEU A 27 -11.17 -23.53 4.72
N SER A 28 -12.45 -23.40 4.37
CA SER A 28 -13.33 -22.39 4.99
C SER A 28 -13.49 -22.61 6.48
N PHE A 29 -13.67 -23.87 6.93
CA PHE A 29 -13.75 -24.20 8.35
C PHE A 29 -12.45 -23.87 9.09
N ILE A 30 -11.30 -24.23 8.54
CA ILE A 30 -9.99 -23.87 9.11
C ILE A 30 -9.83 -22.34 9.21
N GLY A 31 -10.16 -21.61 8.15
CA GLY A 31 -10.13 -20.15 8.15
C GLY A 31 -11.01 -19.56 9.26
N TYR A 32 -12.24 -20.03 9.35
CA TYR A 32 -13.20 -19.63 10.39
C TYR A 32 -12.69 -19.93 11.81
N MET A 33 -12.20 -21.15 12.06
CA MET A 33 -11.67 -21.54 13.37
C MET A 33 -10.39 -20.78 13.77
N SER A 34 -9.61 -20.32 12.79
CA SER A 34 -8.38 -19.56 13.00
C SER A 34 -8.60 -18.05 13.16
N THR A 35 -9.81 -17.55 12.88
CA THR A 35 -10.11 -16.12 12.93
C THR A 35 -10.61 -15.75 14.33
N PRO A 36 -9.93 -14.84 15.06
CA PRO A 36 -10.36 -14.45 16.40
C PRO A 36 -11.82 -13.99 16.45
N ASN A 37 -12.53 -14.36 17.50
CA ASN A 37 -13.92 -13.98 17.82
C ASN A 37 -14.99 -14.44 16.81
N LYS A 38 -14.65 -14.84 15.58
CA LYS A 38 -15.65 -15.21 14.56
C LYS A 38 -16.44 -16.47 14.94
N LYS A 39 -15.79 -17.42 15.61
CA LYS A 39 -16.45 -18.62 16.09
C LYS A 39 -17.48 -18.29 17.16
N GLU A 40 -17.08 -17.49 18.13
CA GLU A 40 -17.88 -17.06 19.26
C GLU A 40 -19.03 -16.16 18.82
N ILE A 41 -18.80 -15.21 17.91
CA ILE A 41 -19.85 -14.36 17.32
C ILE A 41 -20.90 -15.19 16.58
N PHE A 42 -20.47 -16.18 15.79
CA PHE A 42 -21.41 -17.07 15.11
C PHE A 42 -22.18 -17.96 16.10
N LEU A 43 -21.51 -18.48 17.12
CA LEU A 43 -22.15 -19.22 18.21
C LEU A 43 -23.19 -18.35 18.93
N LEU A 44 -22.90 -17.07 19.16
CA LEU A 44 -23.87 -16.11 19.71
C LEU A 44 -25.10 -15.98 18.82
N ARG A 45 -24.91 -15.76 17.51
CA ARG A 45 -26.03 -15.66 16.56
C ARG A 45 -26.92 -16.91 16.59
N GLU A 46 -26.31 -18.09 16.56
CA GLU A 46 -27.04 -19.37 16.66
C GLU A 46 -27.71 -19.56 18.02
N SER A 47 -27.06 -19.15 19.10
CA SER A 47 -27.62 -19.25 20.45
C SER A 47 -28.83 -18.33 20.61
N ILE A 48 -28.80 -17.13 20.04
CA ILE A 48 -29.94 -16.19 20.00
C ILE A 48 -31.10 -16.77 19.20
N SER A 49 -30.84 -17.27 17.99
CA SER A 49 -31.91 -17.83 17.13
C SER A 49 -32.60 -19.04 17.78
N ARG A 50 -31.85 -19.79 18.59
CA ARG A 50 -32.32 -20.96 19.34
C ARG A 50 -32.78 -20.66 20.76
N LYS A 51 -32.71 -19.39 21.20
CA LYS A 51 -33.10 -18.92 22.55
C LYS A 51 -32.32 -19.60 23.70
N LEU A 52 -31.04 -19.87 23.47
CA LEU A 52 -30.12 -20.52 24.41
C LEU A 52 -29.46 -19.49 25.34
N ASN A 53 -30.19 -18.98 26.34
CA ASN A 53 -29.75 -17.86 27.18
C ASN A 53 -28.44 -18.12 27.95
N LYS A 54 -28.24 -19.35 28.43
CA LYS A 54 -27.03 -19.71 29.18
C LYS A 54 -25.79 -19.62 28.28
N GLU A 55 -25.88 -20.20 27.10
CA GLU A 55 -24.83 -20.20 26.08
C GLU A 55 -24.52 -18.77 25.59
N ILE A 56 -25.53 -17.90 25.50
CA ILE A 56 -25.32 -16.47 25.17
C ILE A 56 -24.45 -15.80 26.24
N ILE A 57 -24.79 -15.97 27.52
CA ILE A 57 -24.06 -15.33 28.63
C ILE A 57 -22.62 -15.84 28.67
N GLU A 58 -22.42 -17.16 28.63
CA GLU A 58 -21.08 -17.78 28.65
C GLU A 58 -20.22 -17.31 27.46
N THR A 59 -20.80 -17.23 26.26
CA THR A 59 -20.05 -16.79 25.07
C THR A 59 -19.73 -15.30 25.11
N LEU A 60 -20.63 -14.46 25.65
CA LEU A 60 -20.34 -13.04 25.88
C LEU A 60 -19.24 -12.84 26.92
N GLU A 61 -19.19 -13.65 27.97
CA GLU A 61 -18.11 -13.61 28.97
C GLU A 61 -16.75 -13.98 28.36
N ILE A 62 -16.71 -15.03 27.52
CA ILE A 62 -15.50 -15.40 26.76
C ILE A 62 -15.03 -14.22 25.92
N LEU A 63 -15.92 -13.62 25.11
CA LEU A 63 -15.59 -12.47 24.28
C LEU A 63 -15.15 -11.25 25.10
N LYS A 64 -15.71 -11.01 26.28
CA LYS A 64 -15.26 -9.93 27.17
C LYS A 64 -13.86 -10.20 27.72
N SER A 65 -13.59 -11.44 28.12
CA SER A 65 -12.29 -11.84 28.69
C SER A 65 -11.16 -11.82 27.67
N ASP A 66 -11.43 -12.20 26.42
CA ASP A 66 -10.45 -12.16 25.33
C ASP A 66 -10.24 -10.73 24.79
N ASN A 67 -11.21 -9.83 24.98
CA ASN A 67 -11.16 -8.46 24.46
C ASN A 67 -10.72 -7.40 25.49
N THR A 68 -10.23 -7.75 26.70
CA THR A 68 -9.81 -6.72 27.70
C THR A 68 -8.70 -5.76 27.23
N ASN A 69 -8.08 -6.01 26.07
CA ASN A 69 -7.21 -5.06 25.35
C ASN A 69 -7.89 -4.48 24.10
N PHE A 70 -9.07 -3.86 24.25
CA PHE A 70 -9.82 -3.19 23.15
C PHE A 70 -9.00 -2.10 22.43
N GLU A 71 -8.09 -1.42 23.15
CA GLU A 71 -7.33 -0.26 22.66
C GLU A 71 -6.17 -0.60 21.70
N ASN A 72 -5.77 -1.88 21.58
CA ASN A 72 -4.56 -2.30 20.86
C ASN A 72 -4.83 -3.14 19.59
N GLN A 73 -6.02 -3.04 18.99
CA GLN A 73 -6.44 -3.96 17.94
C GLN A 73 -6.71 -3.30 16.58
N SER A 74 -6.73 -4.10 15.51
CA SER A 74 -6.83 -3.62 14.13
C SER A 74 -8.24 -3.12 13.77
N PHE A 75 -8.33 -2.16 12.84
CA PHE A 75 -9.60 -1.55 12.40
C PHE A 75 -10.63 -2.55 11.85
N GLU A 76 -10.21 -3.74 11.40
CA GLU A 76 -11.12 -4.79 10.97
C GLU A 76 -11.98 -5.34 12.11
N LYS A 77 -11.50 -5.27 13.36
CA LYS A 77 -12.25 -5.74 14.53
C LYS A 77 -13.32 -4.77 15.01
N PHE A 78 -13.30 -3.51 14.56
CA PHE A 78 -14.38 -2.56 14.91
C PHE A 78 -15.75 -3.04 14.42
N LEU A 79 -15.81 -3.72 13.27
CA LEU A 79 -17.07 -4.34 12.84
C LEU A 79 -17.51 -5.46 13.79
N ASP A 80 -16.57 -6.31 14.22
CA ASP A 80 -16.85 -7.38 15.18
C ASP A 80 -17.29 -6.80 16.54
N PHE A 81 -16.66 -5.71 16.99
CA PHE A 81 -17.03 -5.04 18.23
C PHE A 81 -18.40 -4.41 18.16
N SER A 82 -18.72 -3.73 17.05
CA SER A 82 -20.06 -3.21 16.80
C SER A 82 -21.10 -4.34 16.88
N GLU A 83 -20.81 -5.47 16.25
CA GLU A 83 -21.72 -6.61 16.27
C GLU A 83 -21.90 -7.22 17.66
N ILE A 84 -20.80 -7.39 18.41
CA ILE A 84 -20.85 -7.89 19.79
C ILE A 84 -21.70 -6.95 20.65
N LYS A 85 -21.51 -5.63 20.53
CA LYS A 85 -22.27 -4.63 21.29
C LYS A 85 -23.76 -4.61 20.93
N ASP A 86 -24.09 -4.80 19.65
CA ASP A 86 -25.47 -4.93 19.18
C ASP A 86 -26.14 -6.20 19.72
N ILE A 87 -25.38 -7.30 19.79
CA ILE A 87 -25.85 -8.55 20.42
C ILE A 87 -26.06 -8.36 21.93
N GLU A 88 -25.11 -7.75 22.64
CA GLU A 88 -25.22 -7.43 24.07
C GLU A 88 -26.47 -6.58 24.34
N PHE A 89 -26.68 -5.53 23.55
CA PHE A 89 -27.84 -4.64 23.66
C PHE A 89 -29.16 -5.40 23.45
N ARG A 90 -29.27 -6.21 22.40
CA ARG A 90 -30.48 -7.00 22.12
C ARG A 90 -30.75 -8.04 23.18
N HIS A 91 -29.73 -8.75 23.66
CA HIS A 91 -29.88 -9.72 24.74
C HIS A 91 -30.33 -9.05 26.03
N PHE A 92 -29.70 -7.92 26.39
CA PHE A 92 -30.11 -7.09 27.52
C PHE A 92 -31.59 -6.70 27.39
N TYR A 93 -32.03 -6.18 26.24
CA TYR A 93 -33.42 -5.75 26.04
C TYR A 93 -34.44 -6.89 26.19
N VAL A 94 -34.12 -8.10 25.70
CA VAL A 94 -35.02 -9.27 25.77
C VAL A 94 -35.06 -9.89 27.17
N THR A 95 -33.95 -9.87 27.91
CA THR A 95 -33.85 -10.49 29.23
C THR A 95 -34.22 -9.55 30.38
N GLN A 96 -34.19 -8.23 30.16
CA GLN A 96 -34.42 -7.26 31.20
C GLN A 96 -35.91 -7.13 31.53
N SER A 97 -36.31 -7.59 32.72
CA SER A 97 -37.72 -7.47 33.17
C SER A 97 -38.04 -6.12 33.83
N LYS A 98 -37.02 -5.31 34.18
CA LYS A 98 -37.16 -4.02 34.88
C LYS A 98 -36.18 -2.97 34.35
N PHE A 99 -36.71 -1.88 33.78
CA PHE A 99 -35.96 -0.70 33.35
C PHE A 99 -35.81 0.29 34.50
N ASN A 100 -34.82 0.05 35.37
CA ASN A 100 -34.36 1.08 36.30
C ASN A 100 -33.33 1.99 35.61
N ARG A 101 -32.99 3.12 36.24
CA ARG A 101 -32.06 4.11 35.69
C ARG A 101 -30.71 3.50 35.27
N LYS A 102 -30.11 2.66 36.12
CA LYS A 102 -28.82 2.01 35.85
C LYS A 102 -28.87 1.09 34.62
N ASN A 103 -29.98 0.38 34.45
CA ASN A 103 -30.19 -0.51 33.30
C ASN A 103 -30.41 0.28 32.01
N ILE A 104 -31.12 1.41 32.08
CA ILE A 104 -31.28 2.32 30.93
C ILE A 104 -29.91 2.88 30.50
N GLU A 105 -29.12 3.38 31.46
CA GLU A 105 -27.77 3.90 31.21
C GLU A 105 -26.85 2.84 30.57
N LEU A 106 -26.95 1.58 31.01
CA LEU A 106 -26.21 0.46 30.38
C LEU A 106 -26.66 0.20 28.95
N GLY A 107 -27.98 0.18 28.70
CA GLY A 107 -28.52 -0.01 27.34
C GLY A 107 -28.10 1.10 26.38
N GLU A 108 -28.13 2.36 26.84
CA GLU A 108 -27.64 3.51 26.07
C GLU A 108 -26.15 3.40 25.75
N LEU A 109 -25.32 2.98 26.71
CA LEU A 109 -23.90 2.76 26.51
C LEU A 109 -23.63 1.70 25.42
N LEU A 110 -24.31 0.55 25.49
CA LEU A 110 -24.13 -0.52 24.50
C LEU A 110 -24.55 -0.10 23.09
N LEU A 111 -25.64 0.68 22.97
CA LEU A 111 -26.09 1.22 21.70
C LEU A 111 -25.08 2.26 21.14
N ASN A 112 -24.57 3.14 22.00
CA ASN A 112 -23.56 4.14 21.63
C ASN A 112 -22.27 3.46 21.14
N ASP A 113 -21.78 2.46 21.87
CA ASP A 113 -20.61 1.66 21.48
C ASP A 113 -20.83 0.96 20.12
N THR A 114 -22.02 0.38 19.91
CA THR A 114 -22.40 -0.26 18.65
C THR A 114 -22.22 0.69 17.47
N VAL A 115 -22.81 1.88 17.57
CA VAL A 115 -22.77 2.91 16.53
C VAL A 115 -21.36 3.47 16.37
N PHE A 116 -20.64 3.68 17.47
CA PHE A 116 -19.28 4.20 17.47
C PHE A 116 -18.33 3.29 16.70
N TYR A 117 -18.25 2.00 17.04
CA TYR A 117 -17.35 1.08 16.34
C TYR A 117 -17.75 0.86 14.88
N LEU A 118 -19.05 0.83 14.56
CA LEU A 118 -19.51 0.78 13.17
C LEU A 118 -19.03 2.00 12.38
N PHE A 119 -19.18 3.19 12.99
CA PHE A 119 -18.75 4.43 12.38
C PHE A 119 -17.23 4.46 12.14
N LEU A 120 -16.41 4.08 13.14
CA LEU A 120 -14.96 4.00 12.97
C LEU A 120 -14.56 3.02 11.86
N HIS A 121 -15.25 1.87 11.74
CA HIS A 121 -15.00 0.92 10.66
C HIS A 121 -15.30 1.54 9.29
N MET A 122 -16.42 2.25 9.14
CA MET A 122 -16.77 2.95 7.90
C MET A 122 -15.77 4.05 7.56
N LEU A 123 -15.34 4.82 8.55
CA LEU A 123 -14.30 5.85 8.38
C LEU A 123 -13.02 5.23 7.83
N TYR A 124 -12.50 4.21 8.50
CA TYR A 124 -11.29 3.50 8.07
C TYR A 124 -11.43 2.98 6.63
N LYS A 125 -12.51 2.27 6.32
CA LYS A 125 -12.71 1.72 4.96
C LYS A 125 -12.83 2.81 3.90
N THR A 126 -13.48 3.93 4.21
CA THR A 126 -13.57 5.06 3.27
C THR A 126 -12.20 5.68 3.02
N ILE A 127 -11.42 5.91 4.07
CA ILE A 127 -10.07 6.48 3.95
C ILE A 127 -9.15 5.54 3.15
N MET A 128 -9.12 4.25 3.49
CA MET A 128 -8.29 3.28 2.76
C MET A 128 -8.69 3.17 1.29
N TYR A 129 -10.00 3.15 1.01
CA TYR A 129 -10.51 3.13 -0.35
C TYR A 129 -10.06 4.37 -1.14
N GLU A 130 -10.17 5.56 -0.56
CA GLU A 130 -9.76 6.81 -1.21
C GLU A 130 -8.27 6.79 -1.58
N ASN A 131 -7.42 6.30 -0.68
CA ASN A 131 -5.99 6.16 -0.97
C ASN A 131 -5.70 5.15 -2.07
N ASP A 132 -6.29 3.94 -2.00
CA ASP A 132 -6.09 2.94 -3.04
C ASP A 132 -6.61 3.44 -4.39
N TYR A 133 -7.70 4.22 -4.40
CA TYR A 133 -8.21 4.90 -5.60
C TYR A 133 -7.21 5.91 -6.19
N ILE A 134 -6.64 6.79 -5.36
CA ILE A 134 -5.62 7.77 -5.81
C ILE A 134 -4.41 7.04 -6.40
N VAL A 135 -3.90 6.01 -5.73
CA VAL A 135 -2.74 5.24 -6.20
C VAL A 135 -3.04 4.54 -7.53
N MET A 136 -4.19 3.87 -7.62
CA MET A 136 -4.57 3.13 -8.83
C MET A 136 -4.78 4.08 -10.02
N THR A 137 -5.40 5.24 -9.82
CA THR A 137 -5.63 6.22 -10.89
C THR A 137 -4.36 6.93 -11.34
N ASN A 138 -3.38 7.09 -10.44
CA ASN A 138 -2.07 7.62 -10.80
C ASN A 138 -1.26 6.65 -11.67
N ILE A 139 -1.42 5.33 -11.47
CA ILE A 139 -0.63 4.30 -12.15
C ILE A 139 -1.34 3.72 -13.40
N PHE A 140 -2.65 3.48 -13.34
CA PHE A 140 -3.41 2.72 -14.34
C PHE A 140 -4.54 3.52 -15.02
N SER A 141 -4.83 3.22 -16.29
CA SER A 141 -5.81 3.94 -17.12
C SER A 141 -7.26 3.61 -16.78
N ASN A 142 -7.53 2.41 -16.26
CA ASN A 142 -8.85 1.97 -15.82
C ASN A 142 -9.22 2.65 -14.50
N LYS A 143 -9.73 3.88 -14.59
CA LYS A 143 -10.28 4.63 -13.45
C LYS A 143 -11.52 3.91 -12.94
N PRO A 144 -11.59 3.53 -11.65
CA PRO A 144 -12.87 3.19 -11.04
C PRO A 144 -13.82 4.38 -11.26
N LYS A 145 -15.03 4.16 -11.80
CA LYS A 145 -16.05 5.22 -11.81
C LYS A 145 -16.44 5.46 -10.36
N ASN A 146 -15.88 6.47 -9.70
CA ASN A 146 -16.13 6.61 -8.25
C ASN A 146 -16.22 8.04 -7.72
N SER A 147 -17.10 8.83 -8.34
CA SER A 147 -17.44 10.17 -7.83
C SER A 147 -18.24 10.13 -6.52
N GLU A 148 -18.81 9.00 -6.12
CA GLU A 148 -19.63 8.89 -4.90
C GLU A 148 -18.80 8.64 -3.64
N LEU A 149 -17.81 7.73 -3.69
CA LEU A 149 -16.96 7.47 -2.53
C LEU A 149 -16.02 8.64 -2.23
N HIS A 150 -15.54 9.36 -3.25
CA HIS A 150 -14.79 10.59 -3.05
C HIS A 150 -15.63 11.66 -2.31
N LYS A 151 -16.90 11.84 -2.69
CA LYS A 151 -17.83 12.74 -1.96
C LYS A 151 -18.03 12.30 -0.51
N LEU A 152 -18.11 11.00 -0.25
CA LEU A 152 -18.20 10.49 1.11
C LEU A 152 -16.95 10.85 1.93
N TYR A 153 -15.76 10.71 1.34
CA TYR A 153 -14.52 11.16 1.96
C TYR A 153 -14.52 12.67 2.22
N GLU A 154 -14.95 13.51 1.27
CA GLU A 154 -15.05 14.97 1.44
C GLU A 154 -15.99 15.39 2.59
N ILE A 155 -17.02 14.59 2.86
CA ILE A 155 -17.90 14.81 4.01
C ILE A 155 -17.17 14.42 5.29
N ILE A 156 -16.59 13.22 5.31
CA ILE A 156 -15.89 12.66 6.48
C ILE A 156 -14.73 13.55 6.93
N SER A 157 -13.93 14.05 5.99
CA SER A 157 -12.72 14.85 6.28
C SER A 157 -13.04 16.19 6.96
N LYS A 158 -14.29 16.65 6.91
CA LYS A 158 -14.76 17.88 7.56
C LYS A 158 -15.38 17.65 8.95
N ILE A 159 -15.60 16.39 9.34
CA ILE A 159 -16.18 16.06 10.64
C ILE A 159 -15.11 16.26 11.72
N ASN A 160 -15.43 17.07 12.73
CA ASN A 160 -14.62 17.12 13.94
C ASN A 160 -15.01 15.96 14.87
N LEU A 161 -14.28 14.85 14.76
CA LEU A 161 -14.55 13.63 15.52
C LEU A 161 -14.53 13.84 17.04
N TYR A 162 -13.69 14.75 17.54
CA TYR A 162 -13.57 15.07 18.96
C TYR A 162 -14.76 15.85 19.53
N LYS A 163 -15.59 16.46 18.67
CA LYS A 163 -16.88 17.05 19.10
C LYS A 163 -17.98 16.01 19.26
N ILE A 164 -17.81 14.83 18.66
CA ILE A 164 -18.81 13.77 18.63
C ILE A 164 -18.47 12.68 19.65
N PHE A 165 -17.18 12.38 19.81
CA PHE A 165 -16.68 11.30 20.64
C PHE A 165 -15.64 11.80 21.65
N SER A 166 -15.44 11.04 22.74
CA SER A 166 -14.50 11.41 23.80
C SER A 166 -13.06 11.53 23.30
N GLU A 167 -12.37 12.63 23.66
CA GLU A 167 -10.98 12.92 23.26
C GLU A 167 -9.96 11.86 23.73
N ASN A 168 -10.31 11.03 24.71
CA ASN A 168 -9.40 10.04 25.29
C ASN A 168 -9.35 8.71 24.52
N ASP A 169 -10.20 8.50 23.51
CA ASP A 169 -10.20 7.25 22.75
C ASP A 169 -9.00 7.18 21.79
N VAL A 170 -8.11 6.21 22.01
CA VAL A 170 -6.90 6.00 21.23
C VAL A 170 -7.21 5.68 19.76
N SER A 171 -8.36 5.06 19.48
CA SER A 171 -8.82 4.74 18.12
C SER A 171 -9.01 5.99 17.26
N LEU A 172 -9.49 7.09 17.88
CA LEU A 172 -9.65 8.38 17.20
C LEU A 172 -8.31 8.97 16.79
N LYS A 173 -7.26 8.79 17.61
CA LYS A 173 -5.90 9.23 17.26
C LYS A 173 -5.40 8.50 16.01
N TYR A 174 -5.63 7.19 15.92
CA TYR A 174 -5.24 6.41 14.73
C TYR A 174 -6.04 6.80 13.47
N ILE A 175 -7.34 7.06 13.60
CA ILE A 175 -8.14 7.60 12.49
C ILE A 175 -7.64 8.97 12.06
N ASN A 176 -7.26 9.84 13.00
CA ASN A 176 -6.72 11.16 12.66
C ASN A 176 -5.37 11.07 11.94
N LEU A 177 -4.49 10.13 12.32
CA LEU A 177 -3.27 9.86 11.55
C LEU A 177 -3.60 9.47 10.10
N LEU A 178 -4.57 8.58 9.90
CA LEU A 178 -5.03 8.17 8.56
C LEU A 178 -5.62 9.36 7.78
N LEU A 179 -6.44 10.19 8.41
CA LEU A 179 -7.01 11.38 7.79
C LEU A 179 -5.92 12.38 7.39
N ASN A 180 -4.95 12.66 8.26
CA ASN A 180 -3.87 13.59 8.00
C ASN A 180 -2.99 13.13 6.83
N ILE A 181 -2.57 11.85 6.79
CA ILE A 181 -1.76 11.37 5.66
C ILE A 181 -2.55 11.38 4.34
N THR A 182 -3.84 11.08 4.38
CA THR A 182 -4.71 11.12 3.18
C THR A 182 -4.94 12.56 2.70
N ASN A 183 -5.21 13.48 3.62
CA ASN A 183 -5.36 14.90 3.31
C ASN A 183 -4.06 15.49 2.74
N ALA A 184 -2.89 15.06 3.23
CA ALA A 184 -1.62 15.43 2.65
C ALA A 184 -1.50 14.94 1.20
N PHE A 185 -1.96 13.72 0.91
CA PHE A 185 -1.92 13.16 -0.44
C PHE A 185 -2.89 13.86 -1.41
N ILE A 186 -4.09 14.22 -0.95
CA ILE A 186 -5.10 14.93 -1.74
C ILE A 186 -4.75 16.41 -1.92
N ASN A 187 -4.16 17.04 -0.89
CA ASN A 187 -3.78 18.45 -0.88
C ASN A 187 -2.24 18.61 -0.79
N PRO A 188 -1.48 18.13 -1.77
CA PRO A 188 -0.03 18.02 -1.65
C PRO A 188 0.71 19.37 -1.62
N ASP A 189 0.04 20.46 -1.99
CA ASP A 189 0.56 21.83 -1.83
C ASP A 189 0.46 22.33 -0.36
N ASP A 190 -0.40 21.73 0.46
CA ASP A 190 -0.50 22.01 1.90
C ASP A 190 0.40 21.06 2.70
N THR A 191 1.54 21.58 3.15
CA THR A 191 2.51 20.80 3.94
C THR A 191 2.10 20.60 5.40
N GLY A 192 1.03 21.24 5.87
CA GLY A 192 0.57 21.18 7.26
C GLY A 192 0.18 19.76 7.66
N TYR A 193 -0.63 19.10 6.84
CA TYR A 193 -1.15 17.75 7.12
C TYR A 193 -0.04 16.72 7.34
N TYR A 194 0.97 16.69 6.47
CA TYR A 194 2.07 15.72 6.60
C TYR A 194 2.95 15.99 7.82
N LYS A 195 3.19 17.27 8.16
CA LYS A 195 3.95 17.65 9.36
C LYS A 195 3.24 17.20 10.63
N ILE A 196 1.93 17.42 10.71
CA ILE A 196 1.10 16.97 11.84
C ILE A 196 1.14 15.44 11.92
N PHE A 197 0.86 14.75 10.81
CA PHE A 197 0.94 13.29 10.73
C PHE A 197 2.28 12.75 11.24
N LYS A 198 3.40 13.29 10.75
CA LYS A 198 4.74 12.82 11.11
C LYS A 198 5.02 13.02 12.60
N SER A 199 4.65 14.18 13.15
CA SER A 199 4.82 14.46 14.59
C SER A 199 4.02 13.49 15.46
N GLU A 200 2.73 13.32 15.17
CA GLU A 200 1.83 12.44 15.93
C GLU A 200 2.20 10.97 15.76
N PHE A 201 2.62 10.56 14.55
CA PHE A 201 3.10 9.21 14.29
C PHE A 201 4.33 8.90 15.14
N GLU A 202 5.31 9.81 15.19
CA GLU A 202 6.53 9.61 15.98
C GLU A 202 6.26 9.48 17.49
N GLU A 203 5.28 10.22 18.01
CA GLU A 203 4.84 10.11 19.41
C GLU A 203 4.19 8.74 19.69
N LEU A 204 3.38 8.25 18.76
CA LEU A 204 2.55 7.06 18.96
C LEU A 204 3.17 5.76 18.46
N LYS A 205 4.20 5.79 17.60
CA LYS A 205 4.69 4.65 16.80
C LYS A 205 4.96 3.35 17.57
N ASN A 206 5.33 3.42 18.85
CA ASN A 206 5.61 2.22 19.67
C ASN A 206 4.35 1.60 20.30
N LYS A 207 3.20 2.28 20.18
CA LYS A 207 1.90 1.87 20.71
C LYS A 207 0.90 1.54 19.61
N ILE A 208 1.23 1.81 18.34
CA ILE A 208 0.31 1.57 17.21
C ILE A 208 0.16 0.05 17.01
N PRO A 209 -1.07 -0.48 16.91
CA PRO A 209 -1.30 -1.87 16.54
C PRO A 209 -0.65 -2.22 15.20
N ALA A 210 0.02 -3.38 15.11
CA ALA A 210 0.86 -3.72 13.95
C ALA A 210 0.16 -3.63 12.58
N ARG A 211 -1.14 -3.94 12.52
CA ARG A 211 -1.94 -3.75 11.29
C ARG A 211 -2.12 -2.27 10.94
N ILE A 212 -2.46 -1.45 11.91
CA ILE A 212 -2.62 -0.01 11.72
C ILE A 212 -1.29 0.61 11.31
N ASP A 213 -0.20 0.19 11.96
CA ASP A 213 1.15 0.64 11.64
C ASP A 213 1.54 0.28 10.20
N TYR A 214 1.21 -0.94 9.75
CA TYR A 214 1.40 -1.34 8.34
C TYR A 214 0.68 -0.38 7.37
N ASP A 215 -0.60 -0.10 7.63
CA ASP A 215 -1.41 0.74 6.76
C ASP A 215 -0.90 2.20 6.75
N LEU A 216 -0.58 2.77 7.92
CA LEU A 216 0.02 4.10 8.02
C LEU A 216 1.36 4.20 7.29
N CYS A 217 2.25 3.21 7.48
CA CYS A 217 3.53 3.17 6.79
C CYS A 217 3.34 3.07 5.26
N LYS A 218 2.41 2.22 4.79
CA LYS A 218 2.09 2.08 3.36
C LYS A 218 1.61 3.42 2.77
N LEU A 219 0.67 4.09 3.42
CA LEU A 219 0.14 5.38 2.96
C LEU A 219 1.22 6.47 2.97
N ALA A 220 2.04 6.51 4.02
CA ALA A 220 3.14 7.46 4.11
C ALA A 220 4.18 7.23 3.02
N THR A 221 4.52 5.98 2.70
CA THR A 221 5.39 5.67 1.56
C THR A 221 4.79 6.21 0.25
N TYR A 222 3.51 5.98 -0.02
CA TYR A 222 2.88 6.46 -1.26
C TYR A 222 2.86 7.98 -1.38
N TYR A 223 2.55 8.69 -0.30
CA TYR A 223 2.62 10.15 -0.26
C TYR A 223 4.04 10.64 -0.61
N ASN A 224 5.06 10.06 0.03
CA ASN A 224 6.44 10.46 -0.19
C ASN A 224 6.91 10.12 -1.61
N GLU A 225 6.58 8.94 -2.15
CA GLU A 225 6.87 8.57 -3.54
C GLU A 225 6.22 9.56 -4.54
N TYR A 226 4.99 9.99 -4.26
CA TYR A 226 4.31 11.02 -5.04
C TYR A 226 5.03 12.38 -4.94
N LYS A 227 5.44 12.82 -3.74
CA LYS A 227 6.19 14.07 -3.53
C LYS A 227 7.55 14.07 -4.22
N ILE A 228 8.24 12.93 -4.28
CA ILE A 228 9.50 12.77 -5.02
C ILE A 228 9.30 13.06 -6.52
N ILE A 229 8.24 12.49 -7.12
CA ILE A 229 7.93 12.70 -8.55
C ILE A 229 7.52 14.16 -8.81
N ARG A 230 6.75 14.74 -7.89
CA ARG A 230 6.16 16.07 -8.08
C ARG A 230 7.16 17.20 -7.85
N ASP A 231 7.84 17.14 -6.72
CA ASP A 231 8.59 18.26 -6.18
C ASP A 231 10.09 18.03 -6.18
N ALA A 232 10.55 16.81 -6.51
CA ALA A 232 11.96 16.44 -6.37
C ALA A 232 12.44 16.59 -4.91
N ASP A 233 11.56 16.29 -3.94
CA ASP A 233 11.84 16.51 -2.52
C ASP A 233 12.80 15.45 -1.96
N SER A 234 13.95 15.88 -1.43
CA SER A 234 14.97 14.98 -0.86
C SER A 234 14.55 14.39 0.48
N ASP A 235 13.81 15.14 1.29
CA ASP A 235 13.34 14.65 2.60
C ASP A 235 12.33 13.51 2.41
N SER A 236 11.47 13.61 1.39
CA SER A 236 10.57 12.53 0.99
C SER A 236 11.30 11.24 0.58
N ILE A 237 12.52 11.30 0.02
CA ILE A 237 13.32 10.10 -0.28
C ILE A 237 13.68 9.35 1.00
N ARG A 238 14.08 10.08 2.04
CA ARG A 238 14.45 9.51 3.34
C ARG A 238 13.22 8.97 4.05
N ASP A 239 12.14 9.73 4.03
CA ASP A 239 10.89 9.34 4.68
C ASP A 239 10.26 8.11 4.03
N ALA A 240 10.23 8.03 2.70
CA ALA A 240 9.73 6.85 1.99
C ALA A 240 10.47 5.57 2.44
N PHE A 241 11.81 5.64 2.54
CA PHE A 241 12.61 4.52 3.01
C PHE A 241 12.42 4.23 4.50
N TYR A 242 12.29 5.25 5.35
CA TYR A 242 12.00 5.07 6.78
C TYR A 242 10.76 4.20 7.02
N PHE A 243 9.64 4.52 6.36
CA PHE A 243 8.41 3.74 6.50
C PHE A 243 8.52 2.33 5.89
N LEU A 244 9.20 2.19 4.73
CA LEU A 244 9.46 0.89 4.11
C LEU A 244 10.34 -0.02 4.99
N LYS A 245 11.43 0.53 5.55
CA LYS A 245 12.33 -0.18 6.45
C LYS A 245 11.59 -0.65 7.71
N ARG A 246 10.73 0.22 8.28
CA ARG A 246 9.87 -0.14 9.41
C ARG A 246 8.93 -1.31 9.11
N ILE A 247 8.30 -1.33 7.92
CA ILE A 247 7.44 -2.47 7.50
C ILE A 247 8.21 -3.79 7.54
N ILE A 248 9.46 -3.78 7.09
CA ILE A 248 10.31 -4.98 7.01
C ILE A 248 10.85 -5.38 8.38
N GLU A 249 11.49 -4.46 9.10
CA GLU A 249 12.18 -4.74 10.38
C GLU A 249 11.19 -5.17 11.47
N ASN A 250 10.00 -4.55 11.52
CA ASN A 250 8.95 -4.90 12.47
C ASN A 250 8.03 -6.02 11.95
N LYS A 251 8.32 -6.59 10.78
CA LYS A 251 7.51 -7.64 10.11
C LYS A 251 6.02 -7.28 9.98
N LEU A 252 5.71 -5.99 9.81
CA LEU A 252 4.35 -5.48 9.72
C LEU A 252 3.56 -6.10 8.55
N TYR A 253 4.27 -6.52 7.50
CA TYR A 253 3.67 -7.22 6.35
C TYR A 253 2.94 -8.52 6.74
N LEU A 254 3.31 -9.18 7.85
CA LEU A 254 2.62 -10.37 8.37
C LEU A 254 1.22 -10.06 8.91
N HIS A 255 0.94 -8.78 9.20
CA HIS A 255 -0.35 -8.30 9.69
C HIS A 255 -1.23 -7.77 8.55
N SER A 256 -0.68 -7.57 7.35
CA SER A 256 -1.45 -7.24 6.14
C SER A 256 -2.44 -8.37 5.78
N GLU A 257 -3.47 -8.06 4.99
CA GLU A 257 -4.49 -9.04 4.59
C GLU A 257 -3.88 -10.25 3.86
N LEU A 258 -2.87 -9.99 3.04
CA LEU A 258 -2.23 -11.03 2.24
C LEU A 258 -1.10 -11.73 2.99
N ARG A 259 -0.61 -11.18 4.11
CA ARG A 259 0.51 -11.69 4.91
C ARG A 259 1.78 -12.00 4.11
N ILE A 260 2.00 -11.28 3.01
CA ILE A 260 3.13 -11.47 2.09
C ILE A 260 3.77 -10.13 1.77
N ILE A 261 5.06 -10.18 1.43
CA ILE A 261 5.71 -9.11 0.69
C ILE A 261 5.40 -9.34 -0.79
N ASN A 262 4.51 -8.51 -1.34
CA ASN A 262 4.24 -8.56 -2.78
C ASN A 262 5.38 -7.95 -3.58
N HIS A 263 5.39 -8.19 -4.90
CA HIS A 263 6.48 -7.74 -5.77
C HIS A 263 6.65 -6.23 -5.81
N PHE A 264 5.57 -5.44 -5.70
CA PHE A 264 5.66 -3.98 -5.64
C PHE A 264 6.35 -3.51 -4.36
N LEU A 265 5.94 -4.00 -3.18
CA LEU A 265 6.57 -3.66 -1.91
C LEU A 265 8.04 -4.05 -1.91
N PHE A 266 8.37 -5.26 -2.36
CA PHE A 266 9.75 -5.72 -2.44
C PHE A 266 10.62 -4.78 -3.29
N ARG A 267 10.13 -4.45 -4.49
CA ARG A 267 10.81 -3.56 -5.41
C ARG A 267 10.95 -2.15 -4.85
N SER A 268 9.94 -1.62 -4.16
CA SER A 268 9.99 -0.31 -3.50
C SER A 268 11.01 -0.29 -2.38
N VAL A 269 11.08 -1.32 -1.53
CA VAL A 269 12.09 -1.43 -0.46
C VAL A 269 13.50 -1.38 -1.06
N ALA A 270 13.77 -2.23 -2.06
CA ALA A 270 15.09 -2.30 -2.68
C ALA A 270 15.48 -0.98 -3.38
N ALA A 271 14.56 -0.39 -4.15
CA ALA A 271 14.84 0.85 -4.88
C ALA A 271 15.04 2.05 -3.94
N ASN A 272 14.17 2.23 -2.94
CA ASN A 272 14.29 3.34 -2.00
C ASN A 272 15.50 3.17 -1.07
N GLY A 273 15.81 1.95 -0.61
CA GLY A 273 17.04 1.70 0.17
C GLY A 273 18.30 2.00 -0.65
N ALA A 274 18.34 1.57 -1.91
CA ALA A 274 19.48 1.84 -2.79
C ALA A 274 19.65 3.35 -3.04
N ASN A 275 18.56 4.09 -3.25
CA ASN A 275 18.59 5.54 -3.41
C ASN A 275 19.06 6.28 -2.15
N ASN A 276 18.84 5.70 -0.97
CA ASN A 276 19.33 6.24 0.31
C ASN A 276 20.78 5.81 0.62
N GLY A 277 21.44 5.04 -0.27
CA GLY A 277 22.81 4.57 -0.07
C GLY A 277 22.94 3.38 0.88
N GLU A 278 21.83 2.73 1.25
CA GLU A 278 21.76 1.63 2.22
C GLU A 278 22.07 0.30 1.55
N PHE A 279 23.23 0.22 0.92
CA PHE A 279 23.57 -0.82 -0.04
C PHE A 279 23.67 -2.22 0.57
N GLU A 280 24.35 -2.34 1.69
CA GLU A 280 24.54 -3.60 2.41
C GLU A 280 23.19 -4.09 2.94
N TRP A 281 22.40 -3.18 3.53
CA TRP A 281 21.06 -3.50 4.03
C TRP A 281 20.16 -4.00 2.90
N VAL A 282 20.15 -3.33 1.75
CA VAL A 282 19.35 -3.77 0.58
C VAL A 282 19.82 -5.11 0.06
N GLN A 283 21.13 -5.37 0.03
CA GLN A 283 21.66 -6.65 -0.42
C GLN A 283 21.21 -7.80 0.50
N CYS A 284 21.25 -7.61 1.82
CA CYS A 284 20.72 -8.56 2.79
C CYS A 284 19.21 -8.74 2.62
N PHE A 285 18.45 -7.64 2.50
CA PHE A 285 17.01 -7.69 2.27
C PHE A 285 16.64 -8.51 1.02
N ILE A 286 17.31 -8.26 -0.12
CA ILE A 286 17.00 -8.99 -1.35
C ILE A 286 17.26 -10.49 -1.16
N SER A 287 18.37 -10.85 -0.51
CA SER A 287 18.72 -12.24 -0.21
C SER A 287 17.66 -12.91 0.67
N ASP A 288 17.37 -12.30 1.82
CA ASP A 288 16.57 -12.90 2.89
C ASP A 288 15.09 -13.05 2.55
N TYR A 289 14.57 -12.20 1.66
CA TYR A 289 13.14 -12.15 1.35
C TYR A 289 12.78 -12.63 -0.07
N SER A 290 13.77 -12.99 -0.89
CA SER A 290 13.57 -13.41 -2.29
C SER A 290 12.60 -14.60 -2.44
N ASP A 291 12.68 -15.58 -1.54
CA ASP A 291 11.89 -16.81 -1.60
C ASP A 291 10.40 -16.61 -1.29
N ILE A 292 10.04 -15.52 -0.60
CA ILE A 292 8.66 -15.18 -0.28
C ILE A 292 7.90 -14.69 -1.53
N LEU A 293 8.63 -14.19 -2.54
CA LEU A 293 8.02 -13.73 -3.79
C LEU A 293 7.38 -14.90 -4.54
N LYS A 294 6.17 -14.65 -5.06
CA LYS A 294 5.46 -15.59 -5.94
C LYS A 294 6.37 -15.96 -7.13
N PRO A 295 6.50 -17.26 -7.48
CA PRO A 295 7.41 -17.70 -8.54
C PRO A 295 7.27 -16.94 -9.85
N GLN A 296 6.02 -16.65 -10.26
CA GLN A 296 5.72 -15.92 -11.50
C GLN A 296 6.30 -14.50 -11.56
N TYR A 297 6.50 -13.83 -10.42
CA TYR A 297 7.03 -12.46 -10.37
C TYR A 297 8.46 -12.38 -9.88
N ARG A 298 9.00 -13.48 -9.32
CA ARG A 298 10.27 -13.48 -8.59
C ARG A 298 11.42 -12.99 -9.46
N LYS A 299 11.61 -13.57 -10.66
CA LYS A 299 12.74 -13.23 -11.54
C LYS A 299 12.79 -11.74 -11.85
N ASP A 300 11.69 -11.18 -12.39
CA ASP A 300 11.63 -9.77 -12.78
C ASP A 300 11.77 -8.83 -11.57
N THR A 301 11.19 -9.20 -10.42
CA THR A 301 11.31 -8.41 -9.18
C THR A 301 12.75 -8.36 -8.69
N LEU A 302 13.44 -9.50 -8.67
CA LEU A 302 14.84 -9.58 -8.25
C LEU A 302 15.76 -8.84 -9.23
N ASN A 303 15.57 -9.05 -10.53
CA ASN A 303 16.37 -8.40 -11.57
C ASN A 303 16.21 -6.88 -11.53
N LEU A 304 14.99 -6.36 -11.36
CA LEU A 304 14.78 -4.92 -11.20
C LEU A 304 15.36 -4.39 -9.88
N SER A 305 15.27 -5.15 -8.79
CA SER A 305 15.81 -4.77 -7.47
C SER A 305 17.34 -4.70 -7.50
N TYR A 306 18.01 -5.71 -8.05
CA TYR A 306 19.46 -5.69 -8.27
C TYR A 306 19.87 -4.61 -9.27
N GLY A 307 19.10 -4.40 -10.34
CA GLY A 307 19.32 -3.31 -11.29
C GLY A 307 19.39 -1.95 -10.59
N ASN A 308 18.43 -1.66 -9.70
CA ASN A 308 18.44 -0.43 -8.90
C ASN A 308 19.63 -0.36 -7.94
N LEU A 309 19.94 -1.46 -7.24
CA LEU A 309 21.09 -1.53 -6.33
C LEU A 309 22.41 -1.25 -7.04
N PHE A 310 22.69 -1.93 -8.16
CA PHE A 310 23.93 -1.75 -8.92
C PHE A 310 24.00 -0.40 -9.61
N PHE A 311 22.87 0.13 -10.09
CA PHE A 311 22.81 1.50 -10.61
C PHE A 311 23.23 2.52 -9.54
N ALA A 312 22.69 2.40 -8.32
CA ALA A 312 23.02 3.30 -7.23
C ALA A 312 24.49 3.17 -6.77
N LYS A 313 25.06 1.95 -6.84
CA LYS A 313 26.51 1.69 -6.66
C LYS A 313 27.39 2.19 -7.81
N LYS A 314 26.80 2.74 -8.89
CA LYS A 314 27.47 3.12 -10.14
C LYS A 314 28.12 1.95 -10.89
N ASP A 315 27.72 0.71 -10.59
CA ASP A 315 28.09 -0.48 -11.36
C ASP A 315 27.08 -0.69 -12.50
N TYR A 316 27.28 0.09 -13.56
CA TYR A 316 26.38 0.13 -14.70
C TYR A 316 26.36 -1.17 -15.51
N GLN A 317 27.48 -1.90 -15.55
CA GLN A 317 27.57 -3.15 -16.29
C GLN A 317 26.72 -4.25 -15.62
N SER A 318 26.86 -4.41 -14.30
CA SER A 318 26.03 -5.34 -13.54
C SER A 318 24.56 -4.94 -13.60
N ALA A 319 24.25 -3.65 -13.47
CA ALA A 319 22.87 -3.16 -13.56
C ALA A 319 22.22 -3.53 -14.90
N LEU A 320 22.89 -3.29 -16.03
CA LEU A 320 22.38 -3.68 -17.36
C LEU A 320 22.18 -5.18 -17.51
N LYS A 321 23.09 -6.00 -16.95
CA LYS A 321 22.97 -7.46 -17.00
C LYS A 321 21.66 -7.93 -16.38
N PHE A 322 21.31 -7.43 -15.19
CA PHE A 322 20.05 -7.79 -14.54
C PHE A 322 18.83 -7.25 -15.30
N LEU A 323 18.86 -5.98 -15.73
CA LEU A 323 17.72 -5.34 -16.40
C LEU A 323 17.39 -5.97 -17.76
N ASN A 324 18.40 -6.47 -18.49
CA ASN A 324 18.20 -7.15 -19.76
C ASN A 324 17.69 -8.60 -19.63
N ASP A 325 17.78 -9.21 -18.46
CA ASP A 325 17.31 -10.58 -18.19
C ASP A 325 15.87 -10.62 -17.64
N MET A 326 15.13 -9.51 -17.72
CA MET A 326 13.71 -9.46 -17.34
C MET A 326 12.81 -10.01 -18.44
N ASN A 327 11.77 -10.77 -18.06
CA ASN A 327 10.74 -11.28 -18.98
C ASN A 327 9.70 -10.20 -19.35
N THR A 328 9.52 -9.18 -18.50
CA THR A 328 8.74 -7.96 -18.75
C THR A 328 7.21 -8.13 -18.84
N GLU A 329 6.65 -9.16 -18.19
CA GLU A 329 5.19 -9.35 -18.13
C GLU A 329 4.48 -8.22 -17.38
N ASN A 330 5.10 -7.71 -16.31
CA ASN A 330 4.60 -6.54 -15.58
C ASN A 330 5.02 -5.26 -16.32
N ARG A 331 4.02 -4.56 -16.90
CA ARG A 331 4.22 -3.34 -17.71
C ARG A 331 4.88 -2.20 -16.92
N VAL A 332 4.54 -2.04 -15.64
CA VAL A 332 5.14 -1.01 -14.78
C VAL A 332 6.63 -1.31 -14.57
N PHE A 333 6.98 -2.56 -14.26
CA PHE A 333 8.37 -2.97 -14.06
C PHE A 333 9.20 -2.84 -15.35
N ASN A 334 8.60 -3.16 -16.50
CA ASN A 334 9.24 -2.94 -17.79
C ASN A 334 9.56 -1.45 -18.01
N ALA A 335 8.60 -0.56 -17.75
CA ALA A 335 8.82 0.88 -17.92
C ALA A 335 9.92 1.41 -16.99
N GLU A 336 9.94 0.97 -15.74
CA GLU A 336 10.98 1.34 -14.78
C GLU A 336 12.36 0.82 -15.18
N ALA A 337 12.45 -0.43 -15.65
CA ALA A 337 13.69 -0.99 -16.16
C ALA A 337 14.19 -0.19 -17.38
N LYS A 338 13.30 0.21 -18.29
CA LYS A 338 13.65 1.03 -19.45
C LYS A 338 14.14 2.43 -19.06
N VAL A 339 13.51 3.06 -18.07
CA VAL A 339 13.98 4.34 -17.50
C VAL A 339 15.37 4.17 -16.88
N LEU A 340 15.62 3.08 -16.16
CA LEU A 340 16.91 2.82 -15.55
C LEU A 340 18.00 2.56 -16.61
N ILE A 341 17.69 1.80 -17.67
CA ILE A 341 18.59 1.60 -18.82
C ILE A 341 18.96 2.93 -19.49
N LEU A 342 17.98 3.84 -19.67
CA LEU A 342 18.24 5.19 -20.19
C LEU A 342 19.21 5.99 -19.32
N LYS A 343 19.00 5.97 -18.00
CA LYS A 343 19.92 6.61 -17.04
C LYS A 343 21.31 6.00 -17.14
N ILE A 344 21.42 4.67 -17.22
CA ILE A 344 22.70 3.97 -17.35
C ILE A 344 23.44 4.37 -18.63
N HIS A 345 22.78 4.37 -19.80
CA HIS A 345 23.44 4.77 -21.04
C HIS A 345 23.92 6.23 -21.01
N PHE A 346 23.17 7.12 -20.34
CA PHE A 346 23.59 8.49 -20.15
C PHE A 346 24.83 8.60 -19.24
N GLU A 347 24.81 7.95 -18.07
CA GLU A 347 25.91 8.00 -17.09
C GLU A 347 27.20 7.34 -17.60
N SER A 348 27.07 6.29 -18.40
CA SER A 348 28.20 5.57 -19.01
C SER A 348 28.70 6.20 -20.32
N GLY A 349 28.11 7.31 -20.77
CA GLY A 349 28.49 7.98 -22.02
C GLY A 349 28.18 7.20 -23.30
N GLN A 350 27.35 6.15 -23.22
CA GLN A 350 26.94 5.32 -24.36
C GLN A 350 25.85 6.02 -25.19
N PHE A 351 26.22 7.14 -25.80
CA PHE A 351 25.28 8.07 -26.43
C PHE A 351 24.58 7.52 -27.68
N GLU A 352 25.22 6.63 -28.44
CA GLU A 352 24.57 5.95 -29.56
C GLU A 352 23.42 5.05 -29.07
N SER A 353 23.71 4.18 -28.11
CA SER A 353 22.71 3.32 -27.47
C SER A 353 21.59 4.14 -26.82
N LEU A 354 21.95 5.24 -26.16
CA LEU A 354 20.98 6.16 -25.56
C LEU A 354 20.02 6.73 -26.62
N LYS A 355 20.54 7.19 -27.76
CA LYS A 355 19.71 7.77 -28.83
C LYS A 355 18.66 6.77 -29.33
N TYR A 356 19.08 5.53 -29.63
CA TYR A 356 18.16 4.48 -30.07
C TYR A 356 17.13 4.11 -28.99
N ALA A 357 17.58 4.02 -27.74
CA ALA A 357 16.71 3.71 -26.60
C ALA A 357 15.67 4.81 -26.35
N ILE A 358 16.05 6.09 -26.43
CA ILE A 358 15.14 7.23 -26.29
C ILE A 358 13.98 7.13 -27.29
N ASP A 359 14.28 6.94 -28.57
CA ASP A 359 13.26 6.94 -29.62
C ASP A 359 12.37 5.68 -29.54
N SER A 360 12.95 4.53 -29.18
CA SER A 360 12.21 3.28 -28.98
C SER A 360 11.28 3.36 -27.77
N TYR A 361 11.80 3.76 -26.60
CA TYR A 361 11.04 3.78 -25.36
C TYR A 361 10.00 4.90 -25.32
N TYR A 362 10.25 6.03 -26.00
CA TYR A 362 9.22 7.06 -26.20
C TYR A 362 7.99 6.48 -26.90
N LYS A 363 8.18 5.71 -28.00
CA LYS A 363 7.07 5.06 -28.71
C LYS A 363 6.37 4.05 -27.81
N LEU A 364 7.14 3.20 -27.11
CA LEU A 364 6.60 2.21 -26.18
C LEU A 364 5.69 2.87 -25.13
N PHE A 365 6.16 3.91 -24.44
CA PHE A 365 5.37 4.61 -23.43
C PHE A 365 4.17 5.35 -24.02
N LYS A 366 4.32 5.95 -25.20
CA LYS A 366 3.25 6.70 -25.87
C LYS A 366 2.07 5.80 -26.22
N TYR A 367 2.33 4.57 -26.67
CA TYR A 367 1.30 3.61 -27.10
C TYR A 367 0.90 2.61 -26.01
N GLU A 368 1.47 2.70 -24.81
CA GLU A 368 1.02 1.88 -23.68
C GLU A 368 -0.33 2.39 -23.17
N GLU A 369 -1.36 1.56 -23.30
CA GLU A 369 -2.75 1.89 -22.96
C GLU A 369 -3.10 1.52 -21.52
N THR A 370 -2.30 0.68 -20.87
CA THR A 370 -2.57 0.25 -19.48
C THR A 370 -2.22 1.31 -18.44
N PHE A 371 -1.35 2.27 -18.78
CA PHE A 371 -0.90 3.31 -17.86
C PHE A 371 -1.90 4.45 -17.71
N GLY A 372 -2.07 4.89 -16.48
CA GLY A 372 -2.84 6.09 -16.13
C GLY A 372 -2.18 7.36 -16.67
N ASP A 373 -2.98 8.42 -16.82
CA ASP A 373 -2.54 9.68 -17.39
C ASP A 373 -1.32 10.25 -16.64
N PHE A 374 -1.34 10.20 -15.30
CA PHE A 374 -0.26 10.71 -14.47
C PHE A 374 1.07 9.98 -14.76
N PHE A 375 1.11 8.66 -14.57
CA PHE A 375 2.32 7.86 -14.78
C PHE A 375 2.82 7.92 -16.24
N LYS A 376 1.92 7.80 -17.22
CA LYS A 376 2.28 7.87 -18.65
C LYS A 376 2.92 9.21 -19.01
N GLN A 377 2.32 10.32 -18.58
CA GLN A 377 2.88 11.65 -18.84
C GLN A 377 4.22 11.85 -18.12
N SER A 378 4.37 11.32 -16.90
CA SER A 378 5.63 11.36 -16.14
C SER A 378 6.79 10.70 -16.90
N LEU A 379 6.53 9.55 -17.55
CA LEU A 379 7.49 8.80 -18.36
C LEU A 379 7.84 9.56 -19.64
N LEU A 380 6.84 10.05 -20.37
CA LEU A 380 7.06 10.78 -21.62
C LEU A 380 7.86 12.07 -21.38
N LYS A 381 7.58 12.77 -20.27
CA LYS A 381 8.34 13.95 -19.86
C LYS A 381 9.77 13.62 -19.48
N PHE A 382 10.00 12.53 -18.73
CA PHE A 382 11.37 12.07 -18.45
C PHE A 382 12.17 11.86 -19.74
N VAL A 383 11.60 11.13 -20.70
CA VAL A 383 12.27 10.87 -22.00
C VAL A 383 12.49 12.16 -22.79
N PHE A 384 11.53 13.10 -22.75
CA PHE A 384 11.67 14.41 -23.38
C PHE A 384 12.85 15.21 -22.80
N TYR A 385 12.92 15.37 -21.48
CA TYR A 385 13.99 16.13 -20.83
C TYR A 385 15.35 15.45 -21.04
N LEU A 386 15.41 14.12 -20.94
CA LEU A 386 16.63 13.36 -21.23
C LEU A 386 17.11 13.55 -22.68
N LYS A 387 16.19 13.57 -23.65
CA LYS A 387 16.53 13.84 -25.05
C LYS A 387 17.13 15.22 -25.24
N LYS A 388 16.63 16.24 -24.54
CA LYS A 388 17.19 17.60 -24.58
C LYS A 388 18.60 17.64 -24.02
N LEU A 389 18.81 16.97 -22.89
CA LEU A 389 20.13 16.89 -22.26
C LEU A 389 21.14 16.12 -23.13
N TYR A 390 20.70 15.00 -23.74
CA TYR A 390 21.49 14.23 -24.70
C TYR A 390 21.93 15.07 -25.91
N ILE A 391 21.02 15.84 -26.51
CA ILE A 391 21.34 16.72 -27.65
C ILE A 391 22.40 17.72 -27.23
N TYR A 392 22.22 18.40 -26.09
CA TYR A 392 23.20 19.36 -25.60
C TYR A 392 24.58 18.73 -25.37
N LYS A 393 24.66 17.57 -24.71
CA LYS A 393 25.94 16.89 -24.44
C LYS A 393 26.66 16.44 -25.71
N THR A 394 25.94 16.16 -26.79
CA THR A 394 26.52 15.69 -28.06
C THR A 394 26.84 16.80 -29.05
N THR A 395 26.10 17.91 -29.03
CA THR A 395 26.32 19.05 -29.95
C THR A 395 27.07 20.21 -29.32
N LEU A 396 27.14 20.27 -27.98
CA LEU A 396 27.71 21.38 -27.19
C LEU A 396 27.15 22.76 -27.57
N SER A 397 25.95 22.79 -28.15
CA SER A 397 25.32 24.00 -28.67
C SER A 397 23.96 24.25 -28.03
N GLY A 398 23.57 25.52 -27.93
CA GLY A 398 22.26 25.93 -27.39
C GLY A 398 22.17 25.95 -25.85
N LYS A 399 23.20 26.45 -25.17
CA LYS A 399 23.21 26.58 -23.69
C LYS A 399 22.03 27.40 -23.16
N ASP A 400 21.67 28.51 -23.81
CA ASP A 400 20.52 29.34 -23.41
C ASP A 400 19.20 28.57 -23.50
N ASN A 401 19.06 27.73 -24.53
CA ASN A 401 17.91 26.84 -24.67
C ASN A 401 17.91 25.75 -23.60
N LEU A 402 19.08 25.25 -23.17
CA LEU A 402 19.19 24.28 -22.08
C LEU A 402 18.75 24.89 -20.74
N MET A 403 19.16 26.13 -20.45
CA MET A 403 18.78 26.84 -19.23
C MET A 403 17.26 27.12 -19.19
N TYR A 404 16.67 27.52 -20.31
CA TYR A 404 15.21 27.63 -20.44
C TYR A 404 14.48 26.30 -20.22
N ILE A 405 15.03 25.19 -20.71
CA ILE A 405 14.48 23.84 -20.48
C ILE A 405 14.63 23.43 -19.02
N PHE A 406 15.73 23.82 -18.38
CA PHE A 406 15.96 23.56 -16.96
C PHE A 406 14.94 24.28 -16.07
N ASP A 407 14.66 25.56 -16.34
CA ASP A 407 13.61 26.31 -15.65
C ASP A 407 12.23 25.67 -15.80
N LYS A 408 11.95 25.08 -16.97
CA LYS A 408 10.71 24.31 -17.19
C LYS A 408 10.70 23.02 -16.38
N LEU A 409 11.80 22.27 -16.35
CA LEU A 409 11.93 21.04 -15.57
C LEU A 409 11.67 21.31 -14.09
N GLN A 410 12.25 22.37 -13.53
CA GLN A 410 12.06 22.74 -12.12
C GLN A 410 10.58 22.99 -11.78
N LYS A 411 9.84 23.65 -12.68
CA LYS A 411 8.41 23.98 -12.48
C LYS A 411 7.46 22.84 -12.81
N ASP A 412 7.91 21.81 -13.54
CA ASP A 412 7.07 20.70 -13.95
C ASP A 412 6.80 19.73 -12.79
N LYS A 413 5.53 19.62 -12.38
CA LYS A 413 5.06 18.78 -11.26
C LYS A 413 4.83 17.31 -11.62
N ASN A 414 5.13 16.87 -12.84
CA ASN A 414 4.87 15.48 -13.23
C ASN A 414 6.02 14.93 -14.09
N VAL A 415 7.19 14.75 -13.48
CA VAL A 415 8.38 14.21 -14.15
C VAL A 415 8.96 13.07 -13.34
N LEU A 416 8.99 11.88 -13.92
CA LEU A 416 9.60 10.72 -13.26
C LEU A 416 11.12 10.95 -13.11
N ASN A 417 11.71 10.52 -11.99
CA ASN A 417 13.15 10.71 -11.71
C ASN A 417 13.62 12.17 -11.84
N LYS A 418 12.76 13.15 -11.50
CA LYS A 418 13.05 14.59 -11.59
C LYS A 418 14.36 14.98 -10.90
N ASN A 419 14.62 14.44 -9.71
CA ASN A 419 15.86 14.69 -8.95
C ASN A 419 17.12 14.39 -9.76
N TRP A 420 17.16 13.22 -10.39
CA TRP A 420 18.29 12.83 -11.22
C TRP A 420 18.42 13.74 -12.44
N LEU A 421 17.31 14.10 -13.10
CA LEU A 421 17.36 15.05 -14.22
C LEU A 421 17.90 16.41 -13.78
N ILE A 422 17.42 16.95 -12.64
CA ILE A 422 17.89 18.23 -12.10
C ILE A 422 19.40 18.19 -11.89
N GLU A 423 19.92 17.18 -11.20
CA GLU A 423 21.36 16.98 -10.97
C GLU A 423 22.16 17.00 -12.29
N LYS A 424 21.66 16.33 -13.34
CA LYS A 424 22.38 16.27 -14.63
C LYS A 424 22.28 17.56 -15.44
N PHE A 425 21.16 18.28 -15.36
CA PHE A 425 21.05 19.61 -15.96
C PHE A 425 21.96 20.62 -15.24
N ASP A 426 21.97 20.64 -13.91
CA ASP A 426 22.85 21.48 -13.11
C ASP A 426 24.32 21.23 -13.44
N SER A 427 24.73 19.96 -13.47
CA SER A 427 26.09 19.56 -13.85
C SER A 427 26.45 19.97 -15.29
N ALA A 428 25.48 19.98 -16.21
CA ALA A 428 25.70 20.40 -17.59
C ALA A 428 25.78 21.92 -17.75
N ILE A 429 25.07 22.69 -16.91
CA ILE A 429 25.06 24.16 -16.93
C ILE A 429 26.28 24.74 -16.21
N GLY A 430 26.61 24.19 -15.04
CA GLY A 430 27.66 24.64 -14.13
C GLY A 430 29.06 24.10 -14.44
N GLY A 431 29.19 23.09 -15.30
CA GLY A 431 30.48 22.64 -15.81
C GLY A 431 31.06 23.63 -16.84
N THR A 432 31.78 24.64 -16.36
CA THR A 432 32.75 25.46 -17.11
C THR A 432 34.14 25.28 -16.52
#